data_AF-A0A0B8NQH4-F1
#
_entry.id   AF-A0A0B8NQH4-F1
#
_cell.length_a   1.000
_cell.length_b   1.000
_cell.length_c   1.000
_cell.angle_alpha   90.00
_cell.angle_beta   90.00
_cell.angle_gamma   90.00
#
_symmetry.space_group_name_H-M   'P 1'
#
loop_
_entity.id
_entity.type
_entity.pdbx_description
1 polymer ?
#
loop_
_entity_poly.entity_id
_entity_poly.type
_entity_poly.pdbx_seq_one_letter_code
_entity_poly.pdbx_strand_id
1 'polypeptide(L)'
;MTSATLNVLHGASVGAAAEVDVYLTAGADISSSDLAIPNFTYTKFVENVYVAGGTYFVTVTATGSKTSILDPKEATLEDGKV
;
A
#
# COMPACT_ATOMS: atom_id res chain seq x y z
N MET A 1 8.86 0.36 -20.60
CA MET A 1 7.54 0.09 -19.99
C MET A 1 7.01 1.41 -19.49
N THR A 2 5.71 1.64 -19.62
CA THR A 2 5.01 2.75 -18.96
C THR A 2 4.70 2.34 -17.51
N SER A 3 4.52 3.31 -16.63
CA SER A 3 4.23 3.10 -15.21
C SER A 3 3.09 4.01 -14.75
N ALA A 4 2.34 3.55 -13.76
CA ALA A 4 1.49 4.39 -12.94
C ALA A 4 2.34 5.05 -11.83
N THR A 5 1.87 6.20 -11.37
CA THR A 5 2.47 6.91 -10.23
C THR A 5 1.57 6.70 -9.02
N LEU A 6 2.14 6.31 -7.89
CA LEU A 6 1.42 6.16 -6.63
C LEU A 6 1.98 7.16 -5.61
N ASN A 7 1.07 7.98 -5.07
CA ASN A 7 1.33 8.86 -3.96
C ASN A 7 0.54 8.38 -2.75
N VAL A 8 1.19 8.25 -1.59
CA VAL A 8 0.58 7.67 -0.40
C VAL A 8 0.84 8.56 0.81
N LEU A 9 -0.24 8.87 1.54
CA LEU A 9 -0.21 9.54 2.84
C LEU A 9 -0.64 8.56 3.92
N HIS A 10 0.15 8.42 4.98
CA HIS A 10 -0.30 7.70 6.17
C HIS A 10 -1.14 8.62 7.07
N GLY A 11 -2.47 8.56 6.90
CA GLY A 11 -3.42 9.42 7.60
C GLY A 11 -4.01 8.85 8.89
N ALA A 12 -3.68 7.61 9.28
CA ALA A 12 -4.32 6.97 10.42
C ALA A 12 -3.59 7.26 11.75
N SER A 13 -4.25 7.95 12.67
CA SER A 13 -3.70 8.31 13.99
C SER A 13 -4.00 7.27 15.09
N VAL A 14 -4.47 6.08 14.73
CA VAL A 14 -4.85 5.04 15.70
C VAL A 14 -3.64 4.23 16.12
N GLY A 15 -3.57 3.81 17.39
CA GLY A 15 -2.38 3.14 17.95
C GLY A 15 -2.00 1.85 17.24
N ALA A 16 -2.99 1.08 16.75
CA ALA A 16 -2.75 -0.14 15.95
C ALA A 16 -2.09 0.14 14.59
N ALA A 17 -2.07 1.41 14.15
CA ALA A 17 -1.49 1.87 12.90
C ALA A 17 -0.36 2.89 13.13
N ALA A 18 0.30 2.88 14.29
CA ALA A 18 1.40 3.81 14.58
C ALA A 18 2.50 3.75 13.51
N GLU A 19 2.79 2.54 13.03
CA GLU A 19 3.60 2.25 11.87
C GLU A 19 2.95 1.10 11.10
N VAL A 20 2.88 1.23 9.77
CA VAL A 20 2.18 0.27 8.92
C VAL A 20 3.02 -0.22 7.77
N ASP A 21 2.69 -1.41 7.32
CA ASP A 21 3.20 -2.04 6.11
C ASP A 21 2.10 -1.99 5.04
N VAL A 22 2.46 -1.57 3.82
CA VAL A 22 1.53 -1.48 2.68
C VAL A 22 1.88 -2.53 1.63
N TYR A 23 0.86 -3.26 1.20
CA TYR A 23 0.94 -4.26 0.13
C TYR A 23 0.11 -3.82 -1.07
N LEU A 24 0.62 -4.13 -2.27
CA LEU A 24 -0.09 -4.03 -3.54
C LEU A 24 -0.08 -5.41 -4.19
N THR A 25 -1.23 -6.06 -4.28
CA THR A 25 -1.34 -7.45 -4.76
C THR A 25 -2.48 -7.60 -5.75
N ALA A 26 -2.46 -8.63 -6.60
CA ALA A 26 -3.56 -8.92 -7.54
C ALA A 26 -4.83 -9.49 -6.87
N GLY A 27 -4.75 -9.81 -5.57
CA GLY A 27 -5.83 -10.35 -4.74
C GLY A 27 -5.61 -10.00 -3.28
N ALA A 28 -6.56 -10.32 -2.40
CA ALA A 28 -6.48 -9.95 -0.98
C ALA A 28 -5.48 -10.79 -0.15
N ASP A 29 -4.93 -11.89 -0.68
CA ASP A 29 -3.92 -12.69 0.01
C ASP A 29 -2.53 -12.05 -0.08
N ILE A 30 -1.91 -11.81 1.08
CA ILE A 30 -0.58 -11.20 1.23
C ILE A 30 0.46 -12.14 1.86
N SER A 31 0.10 -13.41 2.08
CA SER A 31 0.90 -14.38 2.84
C SER A 31 2.32 -14.57 2.30
N SER A 32 2.49 -14.49 0.98
CA SER A 32 3.76 -14.65 0.26
C SER A 32 4.21 -13.38 -0.48
N SER A 33 3.54 -12.25 -0.22
CA SER A 33 3.80 -11.00 -0.94
C SER A 33 4.88 -10.15 -0.29
N ASP A 34 5.65 -9.49 -1.15
CA ASP A 34 6.59 -8.45 -0.76
C ASP A 34 5.86 -7.15 -0.37
N LEU A 35 6.54 -6.35 0.46
CA LEU A 35 6.06 -5.04 0.89
C LEU A 35 6.23 -4.02 -0.23
N ALA A 36 5.18 -3.28 -0.55
CA ALA A 36 5.27 -2.13 -1.45
C ALA A 36 5.84 -0.91 -0.72
N ILE A 37 5.41 -0.67 0.52
CA ILE A 37 5.93 0.40 1.38
C ILE A 37 6.10 -0.18 2.80
N PRO A 38 7.34 -0.48 3.24
CA PRO A 38 7.59 -0.97 4.59
C PRO A 38 7.69 0.17 5.61
N ASN A 39 7.36 -0.11 6.87
CA ASN A 39 7.61 0.78 8.02
C ASN A 39 7.11 2.22 7.80
N PHE A 40 5.88 2.38 7.33
CA PHE A 40 5.29 3.66 6.96
C PHE A 40 4.69 4.35 8.19
N THR A 41 5.38 5.39 8.67
CA THR A 41 5.07 6.09 9.93
C THR A 41 3.97 7.14 9.77
N TYR A 42 3.19 7.39 10.83
CA TYR A 42 2.07 8.34 10.81
C TYR A 42 2.51 9.72 10.31
N THR A 43 1.68 10.36 9.48
CA THR A 43 1.92 11.63 8.76
C THR A 43 3.01 11.61 7.69
N LYS A 44 3.72 10.49 7.51
CA LYS A 44 4.67 10.37 6.41
C LYS A 44 3.93 10.37 5.08
N PHE A 45 4.55 11.00 4.10
CA PHE A 45 4.09 11.07 2.74
C PHE A 45 5.17 10.52 1.82
N VAL A 46 4.78 9.68 0.87
CA VAL A 46 5.67 9.18 -0.19
C VAL A 46 5.04 9.56 -1.52
N GLU A 47 5.86 10.14 -2.38
CA GLU A 47 5.46 10.57 -3.72
C GLU A 47 6.27 9.84 -4.77
N ASN A 48 5.70 9.76 -5.97
CA ASN A 48 6.36 9.24 -7.16
C ASN A 48 6.84 7.79 -7.01
N VAL A 49 6.05 6.95 -6.34
CA VAL A 49 6.27 5.50 -6.35
C VAL A 49 5.81 4.98 -7.71
N TYR A 50 6.72 4.44 -8.51
CA TYR A 50 6.39 3.91 -9.83
C TYR A 50 6.03 2.44 -9.72
N VAL A 51 4.83 2.10 -10.20
CA VAL A 51 4.33 0.71 -10.27
C VAL A 51 3.83 0.42 -11.67
N ALA A 52 3.72 -0.87 -12.02
CA ALA A 52 3.08 -1.25 -13.27
C ALA A 52 1.60 -0.83 -13.24
N GLY A 53 1.04 -0.43 -14.38
CA GLY A 53 -0.40 -0.27 -14.50
C GLY A 53 -1.15 -1.57 -14.24
N GLY A 54 -2.27 -1.50 -13.51
CA GLY A 54 -3.07 -2.67 -13.15
C GLY A 54 -4.07 -2.40 -12.04
N THR A 55 -4.89 -3.41 -11.75
CA THR A 55 -5.81 -3.43 -10.61
C THR A 55 -5.14 -4.13 -9.44
N TYR A 56 -5.12 -3.46 -8.29
CA TYR A 56 -4.46 -3.90 -7.06
C TYR A 56 -5.45 -3.94 -5.91
N PHE A 57 -5.29 -4.92 -5.03
CA PHE A 57 -5.79 -4.88 -3.67
C PHE A 57 -4.72 -4.22 -2.80
N VAL A 58 -5.09 -3.08 -2.23
CA VAL A 58 -4.31 -2.35 -1.23
C VAL A 58 -4.65 -2.95 0.13
N THR A 59 -3.64 -3.56 0.76
CA THR A 59 -3.76 -4.15 2.09
C THR A 59 -2.79 -3.43 3.03
N VAL A 60 -3.26 -3.08 4.22
CA VAL A 60 -2.47 -2.37 5.23
C VAL A 60 -2.42 -3.21 6.49
N THR A 61 -1.22 -3.48 7.00
CA THR A 61 -1.00 -4.24 8.24
C THR A 61 -0.20 -3.40 9.23
N ALA A 62 -0.19 -3.80 10.50
CA ALA A 62 0.85 -3.31 11.43
C ALA A 62 2.22 -3.84 10.97
N THR A 63 3.28 -3.05 11.19
CA THR A 63 4.65 -3.43 10.83
C THR A 63 5.01 -4.85 11.31
N GLY A 64 5.53 -5.67 10.40
CA GLY A 64 5.98 -7.04 10.69
C GLY A 64 4.84 -8.05 10.87
N SER A 65 3.58 -7.65 10.64
CA SER A 65 2.40 -8.50 10.67
C SER A 65 1.86 -8.78 9.27
N LYS A 66 1.18 -9.93 9.10
CA LYS A 66 0.36 -10.28 7.93
C LYS A 66 -1.14 -10.18 8.21
N THR A 67 -1.52 -9.67 9.38
CA THR A 67 -2.93 -9.42 9.73
C THR A 67 -3.31 -8.01 9.30
N SER A 68 -4.30 -7.93 8.41
CA SER A 68 -4.83 -6.64 7.96
C SER A 68 -5.47 -5.88 9.11
N ILE A 69 -5.19 -4.57 9.20
CA ILE A 69 -5.82 -3.66 10.17
C ILE A 69 -7.03 -2.92 9.60
N LEU A 70 -7.20 -2.98 8.27
CA LEU A 70 -8.33 -2.45 7.51
C LEU A 70 -8.82 -3.50 6.53
N ASP A 71 -10.07 -3.42 6.08
CA ASP A 71 -10.51 -4.26 4.95
C ASP A 71 -9.71 -3.88 3.70
N PRO A 72 -9.11 -4.85 2.98
CA PRO A 72 -8.42 -4.58 1.72
C PRO A 72 -9.31 -3.83 0.73
N LYS A 73 -8.71 -2.89 -0.02
CA LYS A 73 -9.44 -2.10 -1.02
C LYS A 73 -8.84 -2.22 -2.40
N GLU A 74 -9.72 -2.41 -3.38
CA GLU A 74 -9.33 -2.43 -4.78
C GLU A 74 -9.04 -1.00 -5.27
N ALA A 75 -7.96 -0.85 -6.04
CA ALA A 75 -7.57 0.37 -6.72
C ALA A 75 -7.04 0.04 -8.12
N THR A 76 -7.49 0.79 -9.13
CA THR A 76 -6.95 0.68 -10.49
C THR A 76 -5.94 1.79 -10.71
N LEU A 77 -4.71 1.41 -11.05
CA LEU A 77 -3.60 2.31 -11.31
C LEU A 77 -3.31 2.30 -12.82
N GLU A 78 -3.48 3.44 -13.47
CA GLU A 78 -3.30 3.58 -14.92
C GLU A 78 -1.92 4.14 -15.26
N ASP A 79 -1.31 3.59 -16.29
CA ASP A 79 -0.04 4.08 -16.82
C ASP A 79 -0.12 5.56 -17.21
N GLY A 80 0.88 6.35 -16.80
CA GLY A 80 0.92 7.79 -17.03
C GLY A 80 -0.06 8.61 -16.20
N LYS A 81 -0.70 8.01 -15.19
CA LYS A 81 -1.57 8.69 -14.20
C LYS A 81 -0.95 8.68 -12.80
N VAL A 82 -1.55 9.47 -11.91
CA VAL A 82 -1.28 9.54 -10.46
C VAL A 82 -2.54 9.15 -9.70
#